data_AF-A0A450U465-F1
#
_entry.id   AF-A0A450U465-F1
#
_cell.length_a   1.000
_cell.length_b   1.000
_cell.length_c   1.000
_cell.angle_alpha   90.00
_cell.angle_beta   90.00
_cell.angle_gamma   90.00
#
_symmetry.space_group_name_H-M   'P 1'
#
loop_
_entity.id
_entity.type
_entity.pdbx_description
1 polymer ?
#
loop_
_entity_poly.entity_id
_entity_poly.type
_entity_poly.pdbx_seq_one_letter_code
_entity_poly.pdbx_strand_id
1 'polypeptide(L)' 'EGMERGQIALLTRLLSHKFGTLSPMVTQRIDNARPEELATWGERVLSAKRLDEVFS' A
#
# COMPACT_ATOMS: atom_id res chain seq x y z
N GLU A 1 16.09 6.36 -3.77
CA GLU A 1 15.98 6.03 -2.32
C GLU A 1 14.96 6.85 -1.54
N GLY A 2 14.97 8.20 -1.59
CA GLY A 2 14.02 9.00 -0.78
C GLY A 2 12.55 8.88 -1.23
N MET A 3 12.31 8.90 -2.54
CA MET A 3 10.96 8.87 -3.10
C MET A 3 10.22 7.56 -2.81
N GLU A 4 10.90 6.43 -3.00
CA GLU A 4 10.35 5.09 -2.78
C GLU A 4 9.94 4.87 -1.32
N ARG A 5 10.82 5.21 -0.36
CA ARG A 5 10.48 5.15 1.08
C ARG A 5 9.29 6.06 1.41
N GLY A 6 9.17 7.21 0.75
CA GLY A 6 8.02 8.10 0.87
C GLY A 6 6.72 7.48 0.36
N GLN A 7 6.76 6.79 -0.78
CA GLN A 7 5.62 6.07 -1.34
C GLN A 7 5.18 4.90 -0.46
N ILE A 8 6.13 4.11 0.06
CA ILE A 8 5.88 3.03 1.03
C ILE A 8 5.17 3.57 2.28
N ALA A 9 5.71 4.65 2.87
CA ALA A 9 5.15 5.25 4.07
C ALA A 9 3.73 5.81 3.83
N LEU A 10 3.51 6.47 2.69
CA LEU A 10 2.21 7.00 2.30
C LEU A 10 1.19 5.87 2.12
N LEU A 11 1.54 4.85 1.34
CA LEU A 11 0.64 3.73 1.06
C LEU A 11 0.29 2.96 2.34
N THR A 12 1.27 2.71 3.21
CA THR A 12 1.06 2.08 4.52
C THR A 12 0.06 2.87 5.37
N ARG A 13 0.18 4.20 5.40
CA ARG A 13 -0.74 5.08 6.15
C ARG A 13 -2.15 5.06 5.56
N LEU A 14 -2.27 5.11 4.23
CA LEU A 14 -3.56 5.07 3.55
C LEU A 14 -4.29 3.74 3.80
N LEU A 15 -3.59 2.62 3.67
CA LEU A 15 -4.14 1.30 3.92
C LEU A 15 -4.52 1.12 5.38
N SER A 16 -3.68 1.56 6.32
CA SER A 16 -3.97 1.50 7.76
C SER A 16 -5.19 2.34 8.12
N HIS A 17 -5.33 3.52 7.53
CA HIS A 17 -6.49 4.40 7.76
C HIS A 17 -7.79 3.79 7.23
N LYS A 18 -7.74 3.14 6.05
CA LYS A 18 -8.93 2.65 5.36
C LYS A 18 -9.37 1.25 5.81
N PHE A 19 -8.42 0.39 6.17
CA PHE A 19 -8.67 -1.02 6.47
C PHE A 19 -8.29 -1.43 7.90
N GLY A 20 -7.74 -0.51 8.70
CA GLY A 20 -7.29 -0.77 10.07
C GLY A 20 -5.88 -1.35 10.12
N THR A 21 -5.50 -1.92 11.27
CA THR A 21 -4.15 -2.46 11.49
C THR A 21 -3.76 -3.46 10.41
N LEU A 22 -2.66 -3.19 9.71
CA LEU A 22 -2.13 -4.08 8.68
C LEU A 22 -1.37 -5.23 9.32
N SER A 23 -1.54 -6.43 8.76
CA SER A 23 -0.75 -7.59 9.17
C SER A 23 0.72 -7.44 8.74
N PRO A 24 1.67 -8.10 9.42
CA PRO A 24 3.08 -8.09 9.04
C PRO A 24 3.33 -8.50 7.58
N MET A 25 2.52 -9.45 7.07
CA MET A 25 2.61 -9.91 5.67
C MET A 25 2.28 -8.80 4.67
N VAL A 26 1.33 -7.93 5.01
CA VAL A 26 0.93 -6.80 4.16
C VAL A 26 2.02 -5.73 4.16
N THR A 27 2.55 -5.37 5.33
CA THR A 27 3.64 -4.40 5.44
C THR A 27 4.87 -4.88 4.69
N GLN A 28 5.25 -6.16 4.84
CA GLN A 28 6.38 -6.74 4.11
C GLN A 28 6.15 -6.76 2.60
N ARG A 29 4.91 -6.95 2.13
CA ARG A 29 4.58 -6.86 0.71
C ARG A 29 4.76 -5.43 0.17
N ILE A 30 4.39 -4.41 0.94
CA ILE A 30 4.57 -3.00 0.56
C ILE A 30 6.06 -2.64 0.54
N ASP A 31 6.83 -3.07 1.53
CA ASP A 31 8.27 -2.78 1.65
C ASP A 31 9.11 -3.37 0.51
N ASN A 32 8.64 -4.47 -0.11
CA ASN A 32 9.33 -5.14 -1.22
C ASN A 32 8.71 -4.83 -2.59
N ALA A 33 7.73 -3.92 -2.66
CA ALA A 33 7.04 -3.59 -3.90
C ALA A 33 7.86 -2.66 -4.78
N ARG A 34 7.76 -2.84 -6.10
CA ARG A 34 8.37 -1.93 -7.06
C ARG A 34 7.61 -0.59 -7.10
N PRO A 35 8.26 0.53 -7.46
CA PRO A 35 7.61 1.84 -7.51
C PRO A 35 6.31 1.88 -8.33
N GLU A 36 6.24 1.14 -9.44
CA GLU A 36 5.04 1.02 -10.27
C GLU A 36 3.89 0.27 -9.57
N GLU A 37 4.19 -0.70 -8.72
CA GLU A 37 3.20 -1.41 -7.91
C GLU A 37 2.65 -0.48 -6.82
N LEU A 38 3.53 0.27 -6.16
CA LEU A 38 3.15 1.28 -5.16
C LEU A 38 2.22 2.35 -5.74
N ALA A 39 2.52 2.85 -6.95
CA ALA A 39 1.67 3.80 -7.65
C ALA A 39 0.28 3.20 -7.96
N THR A 40 0.26 2.00 -8.55
CA THR A 40 -0.98 1.27 -8.89
C THR A 40 -1.86 1.04 -7.66
N TRP A 41 -1.25 0.62 -6.55
CA TRP A 41 -1.97 0.38 -5.30
C TRP A 41 -2.48 1.68 -4.67
N GLY A 42 -1.72 2.77 -4.79
CA GLY A 42 -2.14 4.10 -4.35
C GLY A 42 -3.44 4.57 -5.02
N GLU A 43 -3.59 4.32 -6.32
CA GLU A 43 -4.83 4.61 -7.05
C GLU A 43 -5.99 3.71 -6.61
N ARG A 44 -5.73 2.40 -6.45
CA ARG A 44 -6.75 1.42 -6.07
C ARG A 44 -7.27 1.59 -4.65
N VAL A 45 -6.47 2.14 -3.74
CA VAL A 45 -6.92 2.49 -2.37
C VAL A 45 -8.21 3.34 -2.42
N LEU A 46 -8.34 4.22 -3.42
CA LEU A 46 -9.43 5.17 -3.54
C LEU A 46 -10.78 4.50 -3.81
N SER A 47 -10.80 3.34 -4.45
CA SER A 47 -12.01 2.66 -4.93
C SER A 47 -12.23 1.27 -4.33
N ALA A 48 -11.17 0.60 -3.89
CA ALA A 48 -11.24 -0.74 -3.31
C ALA A 48 -12.23 -0.77 -2.13
N LYS A 49 -12.93 -1.87 -1.93
CA LYS A 49 -13.79 -2.10 -0.74
C LYS A 49 -13.10 -3.00 0.27
N ARG A 50 -12.13 -3.79 -0.19
CA ARG A 50 -11.37 -4.73 0.62
C ARG A 50 -9.87 -4.60 0.35
N LEU A 51 -9.07 -5.07 1.29
CA LEU A 51 -7.61 -4.94 1.23
C LEU A 51 -7.01 -5.76 0.07
N ASP A 52 -7.54 -6.94 -0.20
CA ASP A 52 -7.13 -7.80 -1.30
C ASP A 52 -7.34 -7.15 -2.67
N GLU A 53 -8.43 -6.38 -2.87
CA GLU A 53 -8.71 -5.66 -4.12
C GLU A 53 -7.64 -4.62 -4.48
N VAL A 54 -6.92 -4.08 -3.48
CA VAL A 54 -5.79 -3.17 -3.74
C VAL A 54 -4.66 -3.91 -4.45
N PHE A 55 -4.43 -5.16 -4.08
CA PHE A 55 -3.26 -5.94 -4.45
C PHE A 55 -3.46 -6.89 -5.63
N SER A 56 -4.66 -6.91 -6.22
CA SER A 56 -5.06 -7.79 -7.33
C SER A 56 -4.52 -7.42 -8.71
#